data_AF-A0A318XM47-F1
#
_entry.id   AF-A0A318XM47-F1
#
_cell.length_a   1.000
_cell.length_b   1.000
_cell.length_c   1.000
_cell.angle_alpha   90.00
_cell.angle_beta   90.00
_cell.angle_gamma   90.00
#
_symmetry.space_group_name_H-M   'P 1'
#
loop_
_entity.id
_entity.type
_entity.pdbx_description
1 polymer ?
#
loop_
_entity_poly.entity_id
_entity_poly.type
_entity_poly.pdbx_seq_one_letter_code
_entity_poly.pdbx_strand_id
1 'polypeptide(L)' 'MVIFIVMLKVIIFALCLGAVVSILILVPTFIYTIPYTLWVGHENLVGRQKDKCKESIFSAAKNATKLYKSWITRQKPTI' A
#
# COMPACT_ATOMS: atom_id res chain seq x y z
N MET A 1 24.03 -20.11 29.92
CA MET A 1 23.36 -18.81 30.16
C MET A 1 23.75 -17.74 29.13
N VAL A 2 25.04 -17.46 28.92
CA VAL A 2 25.51 -16.40 28.01
C VAL A 2 25.09 -16.61 26.54
N ILE A 3 25.30 -17.82 25.98
CA ILE A 3 24.93 -18.13 24.58
C ILE A 3 23.44 -17.90 24.33
N PHE A 4 22.58 -18.32 25.26
CA PHE A 4 21.13 -18.13 25.15
C PHE A 4 20.75 -16.65 25.12
N ILE A 5 21.38 -15.82 25.97
CA ILE A 5 21.16 -14.37 25.99
C ILE A 5 21.60 -13.72 24.67
N VAL A 6 22.71 -14.15 24.09
CA VAL A 6 23.20 -13.64 22.79
C VAL A 6 22.22 -14.01 21.67
N MET A 7 21.76 -15.25 21.61
CA MET A 7 20.80 -15.70 20.59
C MET A 7 19.48 -14.93 20.68
N LEU A 8 18.97 -14.69 21.89
CA LEU A 8 17.76 -13.90 22.10
C LEU A 8 17.91 -12.46 21.59
N LYS A 9 19.06 -11.81 21.86
CA LYS A 9 19.33 -10.45 21.37
C LYS A 9 19.36 -10.38 19.84
N VAL A 10 19.95 -11.38 19.18
CA VAL A 10 19.99 -11.45 17.71
C VAL A 10 18.58 -11.57 17.12
N ILE A 11 17.73 -12.41 17.71
CA ILE A 11 16.33 -12.58 17.26
C ILE A 11 15.54 -11.27 17.43
N ILE A 12 15.64 -10.62 18.59
CA ILE A 12 14.95 -9.34 18.85
C ILE A 12 15.44 -8.27 17.87
N PHE A 13 16.74 -8.22 17.62
CA PHE A 13 17.32 -7.26 16.66
C PHE A 13 16.82 -7.49 15.24
N ALA A 14 16.80 -8.75 14.78
CA ALA A 14 16.26 -9.10 13.46
C ALA A 14 14.77 -8.76 13.34
N LEU A 15 13.98 -9.00 14.39
CA LEU A 15 12.56 -8.64 14.42
C LEU A 15 12.37 -7.11 14.34
N CYS A 16 13.20 -6.35 15.07
CA CYS A 16 13.14 -4.89 15.07
C CYS A 16 13.52 -4.32 13.69
N LEU A 17 14.58 -4.84 13.07
CA LEU A 17 14.93 -4.47 11.69
C LEU A 17 13.81 -4.80 10.70
N GLY A 18 13.20 -5.98 10.82
CA GLY A 18 12.06 -6.37 9.99
C GLY A 18 10.90 -5.39 10.12
N ALA A 19 10.55 -4.99 11.35
CA ALA A 19 9.49 -4.01 11.60
C ALA A 19 9.80 -2.63 10.98
N VAL A 20 11.04 -2.14 11.13
CA VAL A 20 11.45 -0.87 10.53
C VAL A 20 11.35 -0.91 9.01
N VAL A 21 11.83 -1.99 8.37
CA VAL A 21 11.73 -2.17 6.91
C VAL A 21 10.27 -2.25 6.46
N SER A 22 9.41 -2.97 7.19
CA SER A 22 7.98 -3.03 6.89
C SER A 22 7.32 -1.65 6.97
N ILE A 23 7.60 -0.85 8.00
CA ILE A 23 7.05 0.51 8.14
C ILE A 23 7.52 1.39 6.97
N LEU A 24 8.81 1.33 6.62
CA LEU A 24 9.37 2.09 5.51
C LEU A 24 8.75 1.76 4.14
N ILE A 25 8.20 0.57 3.95
CA ILE A 25 7.55 0.17 2.69
C ILE A 25 6.03 0.39 2.75
N LEU A 26 5.37 -0.07 3.82
CA LEU A 26 3.93 -0.02 3.95
C LEU A 26 3.41 1.41 4.13
N VAL A 27 4.06 2.25 4.94
CA VAL A 27 3.56 3.60 5.21
C VAL A 27 3.57 4.47 3.94
N PRO A 28 4.67 4.54 3.16
CA PRO A 28 4.65 5.29 1.90
C PRO A 28 3.67 4.71 0.89
N THR A 29 3.57 3.37 0.78
CA THR A 29 2.61 2.72 -0.13
C THR A 29 1.18 3.06 0.26
N PHE A 30 0.86 3.04 1.55
CA PHE A 30 -0.46 3.40 2.07
C PHE A 30 -0.81 4.84 1.74
N ILE A 31 0.08 5.80 2.05
CA ILE A 31 -0.11 7.22 1.73
C ILE A 31 -0.31 7.43 0.23
N TYR A 32 0.50 6.75 -0.60
CA TYR A 32 0.40 6.80 -2.04
C TYR A 32 -0.94 6.26 -2.58
N THR A 33 -1.61 5.34 -1.88
CA THR A 33 -2.92 4.81 -2.29
C THR A 33 -4.12 5.66 -1.88
N ILE A 34 -3.99 6.62 -0.96
CA ILE A 34 -5.12 7.41 -0.42
C ILE A 34 -5.91 8.15 -1.51
N PRO A 35 -5.28 8.89 -2.46
CA PRO A 35 -6.05 9.57 -3.50
C PRO A 35 -6.84 8.60 -4.40
N TYR A 36 -6.28 7.42 -4.67
CA TYR A 36 -6.97 6.38 -5.43
C TYR A 36 -8.19 5.84 -4.67
N THR A 37 -8.07 5.55 -3.37
CA THR A 37 -9.20 5.02 -2.60
C THR A 37 -10.32 6.04 -2.47
N LEU A 38 -9.99 7.34 -2.33
CA LEU A 38 -10.98 8.43 -2.34
C LEU A 38 -11.69 8.54 -3.69
N TRP A 39 -10.93 8.44 -4.80
CA TRP A 39 -11.50 8.48 -6.14
C TRP A 39 -12.42 7.28 -6.41
N VAL A 40 -12.00 6.06 -6.07
CA VAL A 40 -12.84 4.85 -6.17
C VAL A 40 -14.09 4.97 -5.30
N GLY A 41 -13.97 5.55 -4.10
CA GLY A 41 -15.13 5.85 -3.24
C GLY A 41 -16.14 6.77 -3.90
N HIS A 42 -15.68 7.83 -4.57
CA HIS A 42 -16.55 8.71 -5.35
C HIS A 42 -17.20 8.00 -6.54
N GLU A 43 -16.42 7.25 -7.33
CA GLU A 43 -16.93 6.52 -8.49
C GLU A 43 -17.90 5.39 -8.11
N ASN A 44 -17.77 4.83 -6.90
CA ASN A 44 -18.74 3.90 -6.31
C ASN A 44 -20.09 4.57 -6.04
N LEU A 45 -20.10 5.81 -5.51
CA LEU A 45 -21.32 6.58 -5.28
C LEU A 45 -22.02 6.93 -6.60
N VAL A 46 -21.24 7.18 -7.66
CA VAL A 46 -21.73 7.45 -9.03
C VAL A 46 -22.11 6.15 -9.77
N GLY A 47 -21.78 4.98 -9.21
CA GLY A 47 -22.17 3.67 -9.71
C GLY A 47 -21.31 3.11 -10.83
N ARG A 48 -20.13 3.68 -11.09
CA ARG A 48 -19.26 3.33 -12.22
C ARG A 48 -18.23 2.23 -11.91
N GLN A 49 -17.81 2.05 -10.66
CA GLN A 49 -16.70 1.14 -10.28
C GLN A 49 -16.98 0.27 -9.03
N LYS A 50 -18.20 -0.28 -8.94
CA LYS A 50 -18.69 -1.08 -7.79
C LYS A 50 -17.82 -2.30 -7.47
N ASP A 51 -17.13 -2.85 -8.46
CA ASP A 51 -16.23 -3.99 -8.41
C ASP A 51 -14.88 -3.69 -7.72
N LYS A 52 -14.48 -2.41 -7.64
CA LYS A 52 -13.16 -1.99 -7.13
C LYS A 52 -13.10 -1.79 -5.61
N CYS A 53 -14.22 -1.96 -4.91
CA CYS A 53 -14.31 -1.77 -3.45
C CYS A 53 -13.60 -2.88 -2.64
N LYS A 54 -13.33 -4.05 -3.24
CA LYS A 54 -12.69 -5.21 -2.58
C LYS A 54 -11.27 -5.52 -3.08
N GLU A 55 -10.55 -4.55 -3.63
CA GLU A 55 -9.18 -4.79 -4.11
C GLU A 55 -8.16 -4.90 -2.96
N SER A 56 -7.13 -5.73 -3.16
CA SER A 56 -5.99 -5.81 -2.23
C SER A 56 -5.14 -4.54 -2.29
N ILE A 57 -4.36 -4.26 -1.25
CA ILE A 57 -3.48 -3.06 -1.17
C ILE A 57 -2.50 -3.01 -2.36
N PHE A 58 -1.97 -4.15 -2.80
CA PHE A 58 -1.07 -4.22 -3.95
C PHE A 58 -1.78 -3.92 -5.27
N SER A 59 -3.00 -4.45 -5.46
CA SER A 59 -3.83 -4.14 -6.62
C SER A 59 -4.22 -2.66 -6.62
N ALA A 60 -4.59 -2.11 -5.46
CA ALA A 60 -4.89 -0.70 -5.28
C ALA A 60 -3.68 0.18 -5.59
N ALA A 61 -2.46 -0.19 -5.17
CA ALA A 61 -1.24 0.55 -5.52
C ALA A 61 -0.93 0.54 -7.02
N LYS A 62 -1.14 -0.59 -7.69
CA LYS A 62 -0.99 -0.71 -9.15
C LYS A 62 -2.02 0.16 -9.88
N ASN A 63 -3.27 0.13 -9.44
CA ASN A 63 -4.35 0.92 -10.03
C ASN A 63 -4.25 2.41 -9.70
N ALA A 64 -3.73 2.77 -8.52
CA ALA A 64 -3.36 4.15 -8.17
C ALA A 64 -2.33 4.70 -9.15
N THR A 65 -1.32 3.90 -9.50
CA THR A 65 -0.31 4.29 -10.49
C THR A 65 -0.92 4.52 -11.87
N LYS A 66 -1.88 3.70 -12.31
CA LYS A 66 -2.63 3.92 -13.55
C LYS A 66 -3.46 5.21 -13.49
N LEU A 67 -4.12 5.46 -12.35
CA LEU A 67 -4.90 6.67 -12.11
C LEU A 67 -4.00 7.91 -12.20
N TYR A 68 -2.86 7.92 -11.53
CA TYR A 68 -1.92 9.05 -11.58
C TYR A 68 -1.34 9.25 -12.96
N LYS A 69 -0.97 8.17 -13.66
CA LYS A 69 -0.55 8.26 -15.05
C LYS A 69 -1.63 8.92 -15.90
N SER A 70 -2.90 8.51 -15.72
CA SER A 70 -4.03 9.10 -16.46
C SER A 70 -4.27 10.57 -16.13
N TRP A 71 -4.09 10.98 -14.87
CA TRP A 71 -4.21 12.37 -14.43
C TRP A 71 -3.11 13.24 -15.04
N ILE A 72 -1.88 12.72 -15.09
CA ILE A 72 -0.73 13.41 -15.71
C ILE A 72 -0.91 13.51 -17.22
N THR A 73 -1.32 12.43 -17.89
CA THR A 73 -1.51 12.41 -19.35
C THR A 73 -2.84 12.99 -19.81
N ARG A 74 -3.72 13.40 -18.87
CA ARG A 74 -5.11 13.82 -19.11
C ARG A 74 -5.93 12.83 -19.93
N GLN A 75 -5.58 11.56 -19.88
CA GLN A 75 -6.32 10.48 -20.55
C GLN A 75 -7.35 9.90 -19.57
N LYS A 76 -8.39 9.26 -20.09
CA LYS A 76 -9.34 8.55 -19.23
C LYS A 76 -8.61 7.40 -18.52
N PRO A 77 -8.80 7.22 -17.20
CA PRO A 77 -8.20 6.12 -16.48
C PRO A 77 -8.71 4.77 -16.98
N THR A 78 -7.80 3.92 -17.48
CA THR A 78 -8.11 2.52 -17.85
C THR A 78 -7.75 1.61 -16.67
N ILE A 79 -8.71 1.42 -15.75
CA ILE A 79 -8.52 0.72 -14.46
C ILE A 79 -9.37 -0.54 -14.37
#